data_AF-A0A175A7D5-F1
#
_entry.id   AF-A0A175A7D5-F1
#
_cell.length_a   1.000
_cell.length_b   1.000
_cell.length_c   1.000
_cell.angle_alpha   90.00
_cell.angle_beta   90.00
_cell.angle_gamma   90.00
#
_symmetry.space_group_name_H-M   'P 1'
#
loop_
_entity.id
_entity.type
_entity.pdbx_description
1 polymer ?
#
loop_
_entity_poly.entity_id
_entity_poly.type
_entity_poly.pdbx_seq_one_letter_code
_entity_poly.pdbx_strand_id
1 'polypeptide(L)'
;MIKKLQKLKAKKGFTLVELIVVIAIIGVLAAILIPTMLGFVTSSRVTSANSTAASIKKQIDNFLTDADTAGYGMKQSSAAKANITFKIDADGEWEASVVTGTYTGGAAGGALTDAFKTGGSVQWDAAADNITKDTPKSSAANATALLTIDLASVFPDVKSSYIYAYCEGGKTLYVAYTADGNTKPTSMPGEADFKAGTYVWDGNTAGITSDGITLGTAPALTLGTSSSST
;
A
#
# COMPACT_ATOMS: atom_id res chain seq x y z
N MET A 1 -55.06 0.18 -55.52
CA MET A 1 -53.74 0.35 -54.88
C MET A 1 -53.87 0.91 -53.44
N ILE A 2 -54.54 0.25 -52.49
CA ILE A 2 -54.74 0.81 -51.11
C ILE A 2 -54.43 -0.18 -49.94
N LYS A 3 -54.03 -1.43 -50.20
CA LYS A 3 -53.81 -2.43 -49.13
C LYS A 3 -52.46 -2.37 -48.38
N LYS A 4 -51.58 -1.40 -48.65
CA LYS A 4 -50.22 -1.35 -48.06
C LYS A 4 -50.03 -0.41 -46.86
N LEU A 5 -51.03 0.38 -46.46
CA LEU A 5 -50.87 1.40 -45.39
C LEU A 5 -51.38 0.98 -43.99
N GLN A 6 -52.10 -0.15 -43.86
CA GLN A 6 -52.66 -0.58 -42.56
C GLN A 6 -51.69 -1.39 -41.68
N LYS A 7 -50.50 -1.77 -42.19
CA LYS A 7 -49.56 -2.63 -41.45
C LYS A 7 -48.57 -1.88 -40.53
N LEU A 8 -48.64 -0.55 -40.48
CA LEU A 8 -47.75 0.29 -39.65
C LEU A 8 -48.31 0.65 -38.26
N LYS A 9 -49.57 0.31 -37.95
CA LYS A 9 -50.21 0.58 -36.64
C LYS A 9 -50.02 -0.52 -35.58
N ALA A 10 -49.08 -1.44 -35.79
CA ALA A 10 -48.88 -2.59 -34.89
C ALA A 10 -47.67 -2.46 -33.95
N LYS A 11 -47.09 -1.27 -33.77
CA LYS A 11 -46.11 -1.04 -32.71
C LYS A 11 -46.85 -0.52 -31.47
N LYS A 12 -47.23 -1.42 -30.55
CA LYS A 12 -47.61 -1.02 -29.19
C LYS A 12 -46.39 -0.34 -28.55
N GLY A 13 -46.45 0.97 -28.37
CA GLY A 13 -45.42 1.72 -27.67
C GLY A 13 -45.49 1.47 -26.16
N PHE A 14 -44.38 1.66 -25.46
CA PHE A 14 -44.31 1.64 -24.00
C PHE A 14 -45.19 2.77 -23.43
N THR A 15 -45.97 2.51 -22.40
CA THR A 15 -46.76 3.54 -21.72
C THR A 15 -45.89 4.32 -20.74
N LEU A 16 -46.22 5.59 -20.51
CA LEU A 16 -45.54 6.41 -19.49
C LEU A 16 -45.68 5.81 -18.09
N VAL A 17 -46.82 5.17 -17.80
CA VAL A 17 -47.08 4.52 -16.51
C VAL A 17 -46.15 3.32 -16.31
N GLU A 18 -45.95 2.49 -17.34
CA GLU A 18 -45.00 1.37 -17.27
C GLU A 18 -43.57 1.88 -17.02
N LEU A 19 -43.18 2.99 -17.65
CA LEU A 19 -41.87 3.58 -17.40
C LEU A 19 -41.71 4.08 -15.95
N ILE A 20 -42.73 4.74 -15.41
CA ILE A 20 -42.72 5.30 -14.04
C ILE A 20 -42.62 4.18 -12.99
N VAL A 21 -43.33 3.07 -13.17
CA VAL A 21 -43.27 1.94 -12.24
C VAL A 21 -41.88 1.28 -12.28
N VAL A 22 -41.28 1.14 -13.46
CA VAL A 22 -39.94 0.57 -13.61
C VAL A 22 -38.89 1.42 -12.91
N ILE A 23 -38.87 2.74 -13.12
CA ILE A 23 -37.91 3.62 -12.44
C ILE A 23 -38.14 3.65 -10.92
N ALA A 24 -39.39 3.51 -10.47
CA ALA A 24 -39.70 3.44 -9.04
C ALA A 24 -39.13 2.17 -8.40
N ILE A 25 -39.28 1.01 -9.05
CA ILE A 25 -38.70 -0.25 -8.58
C ILE A 25 -37.17 -0.19 -8.59
N ILE A 26 -36.56 0.31 -9.68
CA ILE A 26 -35.10 0.50 -9.77
C ILE A 26 -34.61 1.44 -8.67
N GLY A 27 -35.35 2.52 -8.37
CA GLY A 27 -35.00 3.47 -7.32
C GLY A 27 -34.96 2.83 -5.93
N VAL A 28 -35.94 1.99 -5.58
CA VAL A 28 -35.95 1.26 -4.30
C VAL A 28 -34.80 0.26 -4.21
N LEU A 29 -34.54 -0.50 -5.28
CA LEU A 29 -33.44 -1.46 -5.33
C LEU A 29 -32.08 -0.75 -5.19
N ALA A 30 -31.88 0.36 -5.90
CA ALA A 30 -30.65 1.14 -5.85
C ALA A 30 -30.38 1.71 -4.45
N ALA A 31 -31.42 2.17 -3.74
CA ALA A 31 -31.28 2.75 -2.40
C ALA A 31 -30.70 1.76 -1.37
N ILE A 32 -31.03 0.48 -1.47
CA ILE A 32 -30.52 -0.58 -0.57
C ILE A 32 -29.16 -1.11 -1.07
N LEU A 33 -28.99 -1.20 -2.38
CA LEU A 33 -27.80 -1.81 -2.98
C LEU A 33 -26.57 -0.90 -2.96
N ILE A 34 -26.72 0.40 -3.20
CA ILE A 34 -25.57 1.33 -3.31
C ILE A 34 -24.71 1.35 -2.02
N PRO A 35 -25.27 1.51 -0.80
CA PRO A 35 -24.46 1.56 0.41
C PRO A 35 -23.69 0.26 0.68
N THR A 36 -24.32 -0.89 0.41
CA THR A 36 -23.69 -2.20 0.63
C THR A 36 -22.55 -2.45 -0.37
N MET A 37 -22.77 -2.14 -1.65
CA MET A 37 -21.74 -2.28 -2.69
C MET A 37 -20.51 -1.40 -2.44
N LEU A 38 -20.70 -0.17 -1.93
CA LEU A 38 -19.58 0.70 -1.56
C LEU A 38 -18.71 0.07 -0.46
N GLY A 39 -19.33 -0.52 0.58
CA GLY A 39 -18.60 -1.22 1.63
C GLY A 39 -17.81 -2.44 1.13
N PHE A 40 -18.39 -3.22 0.21
CA PHE A 40 -17.69 -4.35 -0.42
C PHE A 40 -16.50 -3.91 -1.28
N VAL A 41 -16.66 -2.83 -2.05
CA VAL A 41 -15.58 -2.27 -2.87
C VAL A 41 -14.44 -1.78 -1.98
N THR A 42 -14.74 -1.03 -0.91
CA THR A 42 -13.72 -0.56 0.04
C THR A 42 -12.99 -1.74 0.71
N SER A 43 -13.72 -2.74 1.19
CA SER A 43 -13.10 -3.93 1.81
C SER A 43 -12.22 -4.72 0.83
N SER A 44 -12.64 -4.80 -0.45
CA SER A 44 -11.85 -5.43 -1.51
C SER A 44 -10.58 -4.64 -1.81
N ARG A 45 -10.65 -3.30 -1.84
CA ARG A 45 -9.48 -2.42 -2.00
C ARG A 45 -8.49 -2.60 -0.85
N VAL A 46 -8.97 -2.63 0.40
CA VAL A 46 -8.12 -2.88 1.58
C VAL A 46 -7.46 -4.26 1.51
N THR A 47 -8.23 -5.30 1.16
CA THR A 47 -7.70 -6.67 1.04
C THR A 47 -6.60 -6.74 -0.03
N SER A 48 -6.81 -6.08 -1.17
CA SER A 48 -5.79 -5.95 -2.22
C SER A 48 -4.56 -5.22 -1.70
N ALA A 49 -4.74 -4.09 -1.01
CA ALA A 49 -3.63 -3.33 -0.43
C ALA A 49 -2.83 -4.16 0.60
N ASN A 50 -3.49 -4.95 1.45
CA ASN A 50 -2.84 -5.87 2.39
C ASN A 50 -2.01 -6.95 1.65
N SER A 51 -2.54 -7.48 0.55
CA SER A 51 -1.82 -8.46 -0.29
C SER A 51 -0.58 -7.84 -0.95
N THR A 52 -0.68 -6.59 -1.42
CA THR A 52 0.45 -5.83 -1.95
C THR A 52 1.49 -5.57 -0.86
N ALA A 53 1.08 -5.13 0.33
CA ALA A 53 1.97 -4.94 1.47
C ALA A 53 2.72 -6.24 1.86
N ALA A 54 2.03 -7.38 1.83
CA ALA A 54 2.64 -8.69 2.11
C ALA A 54 3.65 -9.10 1.04
N SER A 55 3.36 -8.79 -0.23
CA SER A 55 4.27 -9.05 -1.35
C SER A 55 5.52 -8.17 -1.26
N ILE A 56 5.35 -6.87 -0.93
CA ILE A 56 6.45 -5.93 -0.68
C ILE A 56 7.32 -6.43 0.48
N LYS A 57 6.70 -6.80 1.60
CA LYS A 57 7.41 -7.36 2.77
C LYS A 57 8.28 -8.55 2.37
N LYS A 58 7.73 -9.50 1.60
CA LYS A 58 8.46 -10.67 1.13
C LYS A 58 9.63 -10.29 0.21
N GLN A 59 9.45 -9.29 -0.65
CA GLN A 59 10.51 -8.84 -1.55
C GLN A 59 11.66 -8.19 -0.77
N ILE A 60 11.35 -7.35 0.22
CA ILE A 60 12.36 -6.77 1.12
C ILE A 60 13.07 -7.88 1.91
N ASP A 61 12.34 -8.87 2.42
CA ASP A 61 12.91 -10.04 3.12
C ASP A 61 13.90 -10.83 2.25
N ASN A 62 13.56 -11.08 0.99
CA ASN A 62 14.43 -11.74 0.03
C ASN A 62 15.69 -10.91 -0.22
N PHE A 63 15.54 -9.61 -0.48
CA PHE A 63 16.67 -8.70 -0.69
C PHE A 63 17.62 -8.67 0.51
N LEU A 64 17.09 -8.59 1.74
CA LEU A 64 17.91 -8.60 2.95
C LEU A 64 18.68 -9.90 3.13
N THR A 65 18.09 -11.04 2.73
CA THR A 65 18.74 -12.36 2.75
C THR A 65 19.89 -12.44 1.74
N ASP A 66 19.68 -11.95 0.53
CA ASP A 66 20.71 -11.91 -0.52
C ASP A 66 21.84 -10.95 -0.13
N ALA A 67 21.48 -9.79 0.42
CA ALA A 67 22.42 -8.80 0.94
C ALA A 67 23.27 -9.37 2.08
N ASP A 68 22.68 -10.18 2.96
CA ASP A 68 23.38 -10.84 4.07
C ASP A 68 24.47 -11.78 3.55
N THR A 69 24.12 -12.60 2.56
CA THR A 69 25.03 -13.51 1.86
C THR A 69 26.16 -12.76 1.15
N ALA A 70 25.85 -11.60 0.57
CA ALA A 70 26.81 -10.74 -0.11
C ALA A 70 27.62 -9.83 0.84
N GLY A 71 27.40 -9.91 2.16
CA GLY A 71 28.22 -9.24 3.17
C GLY A 71 27.84 -7.79 3.51
N TYR A 72 26.77 -7.26 2.90
CA TYR A 72 26.24 -5.91 3.16
C TYR A 72 24.83 -5.91 3.77
N GLY A 73 24.31 -7.08 4.13
CA GLY A 73 23.01 -7.22 4.75
C GLY A 73 22.91 -6.58 6.13
N MET A 74 21.70 -6.62 6.67
CA MET A 74 21.42 -6.16 8.01
C MET A 74 22.08 -7.10 9.04
N LYS A 75 22.51 -6.55 10.18
CA LYS A 75 23.09 -7.33 11.27
C LYS A 75 22.01 -8.21 11.92
N GLN A 76 22.37 -9.43 12.30
CA GLN A 76 21.48 -10.39 12.96
C GLN A 76 21.39 -10.16 14.48
N SER A 77 20.89 -8.99 14.88
CA SER A 77 20.71 -8.58 16.28
C SER A 77 19.38 -7.85 16.47
N SER A 78 18.75 -7.98 17.64
CA SER A 78 17.54 -7.22 18.00
C SER A 78 17.80 -5.72 18.17
N ALA A 79 19.07 -5.32 18.34
CA ALA A 79 19.47 -3.92 18.35
C ALA A 79 19.61 -3.33 16.93
N ALA A 80 19.76 -4.18 15.91
CA ALA A 80 19.84 -3.75 14.52
C ALA A 80 18.43 -3.51 14.01
N LYS A 81 18.06 -2.25 13.87
CA LYS A 81 16.72 -1.81 13.49
C LYS A 81 16.79 -0.76 12.39
N ALA A 82 15.99 -0.91 11.35
CA ALA A 82 15.94 0.02 10.23
C ALA A 82 14.51 0.23 9.73
N ASN A 83 14.21 1.48 9.43
CA ASN A 83 13.01 1.91 8.76
C ASN A 83 13.38 2.24 7.33
N ILE A 84 12.66 1.65 6.38
CA ILE A 84 12.84 1.92 4.96
C ILE A 84 11.53 2.50 4.45
N THR A 85 11.61 3.73 3.96
CA THR A 85 10.48 4.44 3.39
C THR A 85 10.66 4.50 1.89
N PHE A 86 9.59 4.27 1.13
CA PHE A 86 9.55 4.55 -0.30
C PHE A 86 8.41 5.50 -0.62
N LYS A 87 8.69 6.50 -1.44
CA LYS A 87 7.70 7.36 -2.07
C LYS A 87 7.72 7.07 -3.56
N ILE A 88 6.55 6.85 -4.12
CA ILE A 88 6.38 6.60 -5.54
C ILE A 88 5.46 7.68 -6.08
N ASP A 89 5.93 8.45 -7.06
CA ASP A 89 5.14 9.52 -7.66
C ASP A 89 4.11 8.99 -8.69
N ALA A 90 3.41 9.91 -9.35
CA ALA A 90 2.40 9.56 -10.35
C ALA A 90 3.00 8.96 -11.63
N ASP A 91 4.27 9.24 -11.91
CA ASP A 91 4.96 8.77 -13.10
C ASP A 91 5.56 7.37 -12.88
N GLY A 92 5.79 6.99 -11.61
CA GLY A 92 6.36 5.72 -11.20
C GLY A 92 7.84 5.82 -10.84
N GLU A 93 8.32 7.01 -10.50
CA GLU A 93 9.65 7.25 -9.94
C GLU A 93 9.63 6.94 -8.44
N TRP A 94 10.63 6.18 -8.00
CA TRP A 94 10.82 5.76 -6.62
C TRP A 94 11.91 6.58 -5.95
N GLU A 95 11.57 7.14 -4.79
CA GLU A 95 12.49 7.72 -3.82
C GLU A 95 12.48 6.83 -2.58
N ALA A 96 13.65 6.49 -2.05
CA ALA A 96 13.81 5.72 -0.82
C ALA A 96 14.58 6.49 0.24
N SER A 97 14.22 6.26 1.50
CA SER A 97 14.95 6.76 2.65
C SER A 97 15.11 5.67 3.70
N VAL A 98 16.32 5.52 4.24
CA VAL A 98 16.67 4.54 5.25
C VAL A 98 17.12 5.24 6.52
N VAL A 99 16.50 4.89 7.64
CA VAL A 99 16.73 5.49 8.96
C VAL A 99 16.82 4.37 9.99
N THR A 100 17.81 4.37 10.89
CA THR A 100 17.91 3.34 11.93
C THR A 100 17.16 3.70 13.21
N GLY A 101 16.81 2.71 14.01
CA GLY A 101 16.18 2.93 15.33
C GLY A 101 14.73 2.45 15.40
N THR A 102 13.88 3.18 16.11
CA THR A 102 12.49 2.78 16.36
C THR A 102 11.63 2.91 15.13
N TYR A 103 10.56 2.13 15.06
CA TYR A 103 9.56 2.27 14.01
C TYR A 103 8.82 3.62 14.09
N THR A 104 9.31 4.61 13.34
CA THR A 104 8.75 5.96 13.19
C THR A 104 8.84 6.42 11.74
N GLY A 105 7.69 6.65 11.09
CA GLY A 105 7.68 7.18 9.73
C GLY A 105 8.29 8.58 9.68
N GLY A 106 9.45 8.75 9.03
CA GLY A 106 9.96 10.06 8.62
C GLY A 106 10.76 10.91 9.61
N ALA A 107 11.35 10.41 10.72
CA ALA A 107 12.51 11.05 11.40
C ALA A 107 13.11 10.27 12.61
N ALA A 108 14.38 10.64 12.89
CA ALA A 108 15.39 10.19 13.86
C ALA A 108 16.10 8.87 13.53
N GLY A 109 17.35 8.97 13.09
CA GLY A 109 18.22 7.85 12.75
C GLY A 109 19.52 7.86 13.54
N GLY A 110 19.92 6.70 14.05
CA GLY A 110 21.32 6.44 14.41
C GLY A 110 22.20 6.26 13.17
N ALA A 111 23.41 5.77 13.35
CA ALA A 111 24.26 5.48 12.20
C ALA A 111 23.69 4.27 11.43
N LEU A 112 23.74 4.28 10.09
CA LEU A 112 23.37 3.09 9.29
C LEU A 112 24.20 1.87 9.66
N THR A 113 25.42 2.09 10.15
CA THR A 113 26.32 1.07 10.68
C THR A 113 25.79 0.39 11.93
N ASP A 114 24.79 0.95 12.64
CA ASP A 114 24.13 0.31 13.77
C ASP A 114 23.24 -0.85 13.30
N ALA A 115 22.61 -0.70 12.13
CA ALA A 115 21.71 -1.69 11.57
C ALA A 115 22.36 -2.61 10.52
N PHE A 116 23.27 -2.09 9.70
CA PHE A 116 23.81 -2.79 8.53
C PHE A 116 25.31 -3.12 8.65
N LYS A 117 25.74 -4.17 7.97
CA LYS A 117 27.15 -4.56 7.86
C LYS A 117 27.89 -3.58 6.96
N THR A 118 29.16 -3.33 7.27
CA THR A 118 30.03 -2.42 6.50
C THR A 118 31.22 -3.10 5.82
N GLY A 119 31.29 -4.43 5.89
CA GLY A 119 32.45 -5.18 5.39
C GLY A 119 32.44 -5.52 3.89
N GLY A 120 31.36 -5.24 3.17
CA GLY A 120 31.19 -5.57 1.75
C GLY A 120 31.60 -4.44 0.79
N SER A 121 31.70 -4.76 -0.51
CA SER A 121 31.94 -3.75 -1.56
C SER A 121 30.76 -2.79 -1.78
N VAL A 122 29.56 -3.19 -1.35
CA VAL A 122 28.34 -2.38 -1.38
C VAL A 122 28.01 -1.96 0.06
N GLN A 123 27.55 -0.73 0.23
CA GLN A 123 27.20 -0.15 1.52
C GLN A 123 25.78 0.41 1.48
N TRP A 124 25.13 0.50 2.64
CA TRP A 124 23.86 1.20 2.76
C TRP A 124 24.09 2.71 2.83
N ASP A 125 23.17 3.46 2.23
CA ASP A 125 23.14 4.92 2.30
C ASP A 125 21.74 5.39 2.73
N ALA A 126 21.64 6.62 3.21
CA ALA A 126 20.42 7.13 3.83
C ALA A 126 19.29 7.37 2.82
N ALA A 127 19.61 7.46 1.52
CA ALA A 127 18.63 7.71 0.48
C ALA A 127 19.03 7.13 -0.89
N ALA A 128 18.02 6.99 -1.74
CA ALA A 128 18.16 6.78 -3.19
C ALA A 128 16.99 7.45 -3.90
N ASP A 129 17.21 8.04 -5.07
CA ASP A 129 16.21 8.81 -5.81
C ASP A 129 16.31 8.54 -7.32
N ASN A 130 15.30 9.02 -8.07
CA ASN A 130 15.24 8.91 -9.54
C ASN A 130 15.34 7.46 -10.03
N ILE A 131 14.66 6.53 -9.36
CA ILE A 131 14.65 5.12 -9.71
C ILE A 131 13.32 4.77 -10.37
N THR A 132 13.38 4.24 -11.59
CA THR A 132 12.23 3.67 -12.28
C THR A 132 12.31 2.15 -12.33
N LYS A 133 11.23 1.53 -12.80
CA LYS A 133 11.20 0.11 -13.15
C LYS A 133 12.29 -0.31 -14.16
N ASP A 134 12.79 0.63 -14.97
CA ASP A 134 13.76 0.40 -16.05
C ASP A 134 15.20 0.76 -15.63
N THR A 135 15.41 1.28 -14.41
CA THR A 135 16.75 1.62 -13.92
C THR A 135 17.59 0.34 -13.76
N PRO A 136 18.75 0.23 -14.41
CA PRO A 136 19.54 -1.00 -14.39
C PRO A 136 20.24 -1.20 -13.03
N LYS A 137 20.24 -2.43 -12.50
CA LYS A 137 20.92 -2.75 -11.22
C LYS A 137 22.40 -2.34 -11.20
N SER A 138 23.07 -2.30 -12.35
CA SER A 138 24.48 -1.89 -12.47
C SER A 138 24.73 -0.40 -12.21
N SER A 139 23.70 0.45 -12.24
CA SER A 139 23.83 1.87 -11.91
C SER A 139 23.68 2.17 -10.42
N ALA A 140 23.37 1.16 -9.60
CA ALA A 140 23.18 1.35 -8.16
C ALA A 140 24.51 1.66 -7.46
N ALA A 141 24.57 2.81 -6.80
CA ALA A 141 25.76 3.22 -6.05
C ALA A 141 25.84 2.60 -4.63
N ASN A 142 24.70 2.18 -4.09
CA ASN A 142 24.56 1.71 -2.72
C ASN A 142 23.43 0.65 -2.60
N ALA A 143 23.35 -0.02 -1.45
CA ALA A 143 22.36 -1.06 -1.19
C ALA A 143 20.92 -0.52 -1.18
N THR A 144 20.73 0.73 -0.75
CA THR A 144 19.43 1.40 -0.76
C THR A 144 18.89 1.52 -2.19
N ALA A 145 19.72 1.97 -3.13
CA ALA A 145 19.37 2.03 -4.54
C ALA A 145 19.12 0.63 -5.14
N LEU A 146 19.92 -0.38 -4.76
CA LEU A 146 19.70 -1.76 -5.21
C LEU A 146 18.33 -2.29 -4.78
N LEU A 147 17.94 -2.07 -3.52
CA LEU A 147 16.64 -2.46 -3.00
C LEU A 147 15.51 -1.73 -3.74
N THR A 148 15.66 -0.42 -3.92
CA THR A 148 14.65 0.39 -4.61
C THR A 148 14.48 -0.04 -6.06
N ILE A 149 15.58 -0.31 -6.79
CA ILE A 149 15.52 -0.83 -8.16
C ILE A 149 14.81 -2.18 -8.18
N ASP A 150 15.16 -3.08 -7.27
CA ASP A 150 14.57 -4.41 -7.20
C ASP A 150 13.04 -4.34 -6.95
N LEU A 151 12.60 -3.48 -6.04
CA LEU A 151 11.17 -3.23 -5.81
C LEU A 151 10.50 -2.57 -7.01
N ALA A 152 11.09 -1.54 -7.61
CA ALA A 152 10.52 -0.84 -8.76
C ALA A 152 10.33 -1.76 -9.97
N SER A 153 11.27 -2.69 -10.21
CA SER A 153 11.15 -3.70 -11.27
C SER A 153 10.10 -4.77 -10.96
N VAL A 154 9.92 -5.16 -9.69
CA VAL A 154 8.92 -6.18 -9.30
C VAL A 154 7.50 -5.59 -9.24
N PHE A 155 7.37 -4.31 -8.91
CA PHE A 155 6.08 -3.62 -8.75
C PHE A 155 5.94 -2.43 -9.73
N PRO A 156 6.00 -2.66 -11.06
CA PRO A 156 5.99 -1.58 -12.06
C PRO A 156 4.66 -0.81 -12.13
N ASP A 157 3.57 -1.42 -11.66
CA ASP A 157 2.23 -0.84 -11.68
C ASP A 157 1.91 -0.02 -10.41
N VAL A 158 2.78 -0.05 -9.40
CA VAL A 158 2.61 0.76 -8.19
C VAL A 158 2.99 2.20 -8.50
N LYS A 159 2.04 3.10 -8.30
CA LYS A 159 2.17 4.56 -8.54
C LYS A 159 1.47 5.34 -7.45
N SER A 160 1.85 6.60 -7.25
CA SER A 160 1.25 7.51 -6.26
C SER A 160 1.07 6.83 -4.90
N SER A 161 2.15 6.24 -4.40
CA SER A 161 2.13 5.34 -3.24
C SER A 161 3.21 5.72 -2.24
N TYR A 162 2.99 5.37 -0.98
CA TYR A 162 3.91 5.53 0.12
C TYR A 162 4.03 4.19 0.83
N ILE A 163 5.24 3.64 0.84
CA ILE A 163 5.57 2.39 1.51
C ILE A 163 6.42 2.71 2.73
N TYR A 164 6.13 2.03 3.82
CA TYR A 164 6.89 2.13 5.04
C TYR A 164 7.14 0.74 5.59
N ALA A 165 8.41 0.36 5.72
CA ALA A 165 8.83 -0.97 6.14
C ALA A 165 9.75 -0.90 7.37
N TYR A 166 9.51 -1.78 8.33
CA TYR A 166 10.36 -1.99 9.51
C TYR A 166 11.16 -3.27 9.35
N CYS A 167 12.46 -3.17 9.57
CA CYS A 167 13.36 -4.31 9.61
C CYS A 167 14.02 -4.40 10.98
N GLU A 168 14.15 -5.61 11.51
CA GLU A 168 14.87 -5.90 12.75
C GLU A 168 15.59 -7.25 12.64
N GLY A 169 16.90 -7.22 12.84
CA GLY A 169 17.72 -8.44 12.84
C GLY A 169 17.60 -9.24 11.54
N GLY A 170 17.81 -8.59 10.38
CA GLY A 170 17.84 -9.25 9.07
C GLY A 170 16.50 -9.60 8.43
N LYS A 171 15.39 -9.24 9.06
CA LYS A 171 14.04 -9.51 8.56
C LYS A 171 13.17 -8.27 8.64
N THR A 172 12.28 -8.15 7.68
CA THR A 172 11.16 -7.20 7.66
C THR A 172 10.09 -7.73 8.60
N LEU A 173 9.75 -6.95 9.62
CA LEU A 173 8.70 -7.29 10.55
C LEU A 173 7.35 -6.75 10.09
N TYR A 174 7.32 -5.46 9.71
CA TYR A 174 6.09 -4.73 9.46
C TYR A 174 6.21 -3.94 8.15
N VAL A 175 5.14 -3.91 7.36
CA VAL A 175 5.02 -3.04 6.19
C VAL A 175 3.66 -2.38 6.20
N ALA A 176 3.64 -1.08 5.90
CA ALA A 176 2.44 -0.31 5.58
C ALA A 176 2.59 0.23 4.15
N TYR A 177 1.51 0.19 3.38
CA TYR A 177 1.46 0.59 1.97
C TYR A 177 0.20 1.41 1.72
N THR A 178 0.32 2.62 1.18
CA THR A 178 -0.85 3.39 0.72
C THR A 178 -1.18 3.03 -0.72
N ALA A 179 -2.45 2.72 -0.99
CA ALA A 179 -2.91 2.43 -2.35
C ALA A 179 -3.34 3.70 -3.12
N ASP A 180 -3.52 4.82 -2.42
CA ASP A 180 -4.02 6.09 -2.92
C ASP A 180 -3.35 7.27 -2.19
N GLY A 181 -2.10 7.57 -2.56
CA GLY A 181 -1.38 8.76 -2.12
C GLY A 181 0.12 8.50 -1.92
N ASN A 182 0.96 9.45 -2.35
CA ASN A 182 2.42 9.40 -2.20
C ASN A 182 2.95 10.18 -0.99
N THR A 183 2.04 10.76 -0.21
CA THR A 183 2.37 11.43 1.05
C THR A 183 2.18 10.47 2.22
N LYS A 184 3.02 10.62 3.23
CA LYS A 184 2.82 9.93 4.50
C LYS A 184 1.44 10.33 5.08
N PRO A 185 0.54 9.40 5.39
CA PRO A 185 -0.71 9.68 6.10
C PRO A 185 -0.45 10.35 7.45
N THR A 186 -1.42 11.11 7.96
CA THR A 186 -1.27 11.87 9.23
C THR A 186 -1.00 10.96 10.42
N SER A 187 -1.56 9.74 10.39
CA SER A 187 -1.33 8.69 11.36
C SER A 187 -1.04 7.38 10.64
N MET A 188 -0.03 6.64 11.11
CA MET A 188 0.30 5.30 10.63
C MET A 188 0.44 4.34 11.83
N PRO A 189 0.10 3.06 11.67
CA PRO A 189 0.27 2.07 12.73
C PRO A 189 1.72 1.95 13.12
N GLY A 190 2.03 2.06 14.42
CA GLY A 190 3.36 1.93 15.01
C GLY A 190 3.71 0.49 15.40
N GLU A 191 4.93 0.27 15.90
CA GLU A 191 5.38 -1.07 16.35
C GLU A 191 4.44 -1.67 17.41
N ALA A 192 3.89 -0.85 18.31
CA ALA A 192 2.94 -1.31 19.32
C ALA A 192 1.64 -1.84 18.70
N ASP A 193 1.13 -1.17 17.67
CA ASP A 193 -0.09 -1.55 16.95
C ASP A 193 0.10 -2.88 16.22
N PHE A 194 1.26 -3.06 15.58
CA PHE A 194 1.60 -4.34 14.94
C PHE A 194 1.75 -5.48 15.93
N LYS A 195 2.31 -5.24 17.11
CA LYS A 195 2.38 -6.24 18.19
C LYS A 195 1.00 -6.57 18.75
N ALA A 196 0.11 -5.58 18.85
CA ALA A 196 -1.26 -5.76 19.30
C ALA A 196 -2.15 -6.43 18.23
N GLY A 197 -1.80 -6.33 16.94
CA GLY A 197 -2.62 -6.80 15.81
C GLY A 197 -3.82 -5.89 15.51
N THR A 198 -3.85 -4.70 16.08
CA THR A 198 -4.98 -3.75 16.01
C THR A 198 -4.44 -2.34 15.81
N TYR A 199 -5.18 -1.52 15.05
CA TYR A 199 -4.88 -0.10 14.90
C TYR A 199 -6.17 0.74 14.94
N VAL A 200 -6.06 1.98 15.40
CA VAL A 200 -7.19 2.93 15.41
C VAL A 200 -7.30 3.56 14.02
N TRP A 201 -8.18 2.99 13.20
CA TRP A 201 -8.49 3.43 11.84
C TRP A 201 -9.47 4.62 11.82
N ASP A 202 -10.25 4.78 10.75
CA ASP A 202 -11.36 5.74 10.64
C ASP A 202 -12.52 5.52 11.65
N GLY A 203 -12.47 4.45 12.43
CA GLY A 203 -13.50 4.05 13.41
C GLY A 203 -14.54 3.08 12.87
N ASN A 204 -14.54 2.80 11.57
CA ASN A 204 -15.56 1.99 10.89
C ASN A 204 -14.96 0.82 10.10
N THR A 205 -13.83 1.05 9.43
CA THR A 205 -13.24 0.13 8.45
C THR A 205 -11.74 0.00 8.67
N ALA A 206 -11.30 -1.20 9.01
CA ALA A 206 -9.87 -1.49 9.03
C ALA A 206 -9.26 -1.28 7.63
N GLY A 207 -8.08 -0.65 7.58
CA GLY A 207 -7.40 -0.30 6.33
C GLY A 207 -7.78 1.06 5.74
N ILE A 208 -8.68 1.82 6.36
CA ILE A 208 -8.97 3.21 5.98
C ILE A 208 -8.49 4.15 7.08
N THR A 209 -7.57 5.05 6.75
CA THR A 209 -7.09 6.05 7.71
C THR A 209 -8.16 7.11 7.98
N SER A 210 -8.00 7.89 9.04
CA SER A 210 -8.85 9.06 9.32
C SER A 210 -8.89 10.09 8.19
N ASP A 211 -7.87 10.08 7.32
CA ASP A 211 -7.76 10.96 6.15
C ASP A 211 -8.48 10.38 4.91
N GLY A 212 -9.09 9.20 5.03
CA GLY A 212 -9.75 8.49 3.92
C GLY A 212 -8.81 7.76 2.98
N ILE A 213 -7.53 7.59 3.36
CA ILE A 213 -6.53 6.88 2.57
C ILE A 213 -6.65 5.38 2.83
N THR A 214 -6.61 4.59 1.76
CA THR A 214 -6.53 3.13 1.80
C THR A 214 -5.11 2.70 2.13
N LEU A 215 -4.94 2.11 3.31
CA LEU A 215 -3.67 1.63 3.83
C LEU A 215 -3.70 0.10 3.97
N GLY A 216 -2.87 -0.57 3.18
CA GLY A 216 -2.53 -1.97 3.36
C GLY A 216 -1.47 -2.16 4.44
N THR A 217 -1.58 -3.21 5.23
CA THR A 217 -0.62 -3.58 6.27
C THR A 217 -0.22 -5.05 6.18
N ALA A 218 1.04 -5.35 6.45
CA ALA A 218 1.57 -6.69 6.57
C ALA A 218 2.40 -6.80 7.86
N PRO A 219 1.97 -7.58 8.87
CA PRO A 219 0.70 -8.32 8.93
C PRO A 219 -0.52 -7.39 8.89
N ALA A 220 -1.66 -7.92 8.44
CA ALA A 220 -2.90 -7.15 8.35
C ALA A 220 -3.42 -6.83 9.76
N LEU A 221 -3.65 -5.55 10.04
CA LEU A 221 -4.19 -5.10 11.32
C LEU A 221 -5.71 -5.01 11.28
N THR A 222 -6.31 -5.37 12.41
CA THR A 222 -7.77 -5.30 12.61
C THR A 222 -8.19 -3.95 13.22
N LEU A 223 -9.50 -3.74 13.31
CA LEU A 223 -10.04 -2.52 13.90
C LEU A 223 -9.79 -2.50 15.41
N GLY A 224 -8.91 -1.62 15.85
CA GLY A 224 -8.71 -1.31 17.27
C GLY A 224 -9.79 -0.35 17.75
N THR A 225 -10.23 -0.54 19.00
CA THR A 225 -11.00 0.49 19.69
C THR A 225 -10.07 1.65 20.01
N SER A 226 -10.50 2.89 19.80
CA SER A 226 -9.80 4.03 20.36
C SER A 226 -9.65 3.79 21.87
N SER A 227 -8.41 3.61 22.34
CA SER A 227 -8.18 3.60 23.78
C SER A 227 -8.67 4.96 24.26
N SER A 228 -9.71 4.99 25.11
CA SER A 228 -9.95 6.14 25.97
C SER A 228 -8.65 6.34 26.75
N SER A 229 -7.85 7.32 26.35
CA SER A 229 -6.70 7.76 27.12
C SER A 229 -7.18 8.06 28.53
N THR A 230 -6.79 7.21 29.48
CA THR A 230 -6.85 7.49 30.92
C THR A 230 -5.48 7.99 31.34
#